data_AF-A0A932L308-F1
#
_entry.id   AF-A0A932L308-F1
#
_cell.length_a   1.000
_cell.length_b   1.000
_cell.length_c   1.000
_cell.angle_alpha   90.00
_cell.angle_beta   90.00
_cell.angle_gamma   90.00
#
_symmetry.space_group_name_H-M   'P 1'
#
loop_
_entity.id
_entity.type
_entity.pdbx_description
1 polymer ?
#
loop_
_entity_poly.entity_id
_entity_poly.type
_entity_poly.pdbx_seq_one_letter_code
_entity_poly.pdbx_strand_id
1 'polypeptide(L)' 'MIRLQSFLSGRWQDGTGAGAQLMDPVSGEVIATASGDGLDLAAALAFARTKGGPALRALNFAQRAGLINEVARVL' A
#
# COMPACT_ATOMS: atom_id res chain seq x y z
N MET A 1 -9.13 11.02 14.89
CA MET A 1 -8.80 11.23 13.46
C MET A 1 -7.56 10.42 13.15
N ILE A 2 -7.63 9.50 12.18
CA ILE A 2 -6.52 8.58 11.87
C ILE A 2 -5.70 9.14 10.70
N ARG A 3 -4.37 8.99 10.76
CA ARG A 3 -3.48 9.19 9.62
C ARG A 3 -3.18 7.85 8.97
N LEU A 4 -3.47 7.73 7.67
CA LEU A 4 -3.23 6.52 6.91
C LEU A 4 -1.77 6.46 6.45
N GLN A 5 -1.13 5.35 6.78
CA GLN A 5 0.23 5.04 6.36
C GLN A 5 0.24 4.41 4.95
N SER A 6 1.31 4.67 4.21
CA SER A 6 1.61 4.00 2.94
C SER A 6 2.56 2.84 3.18
N PHE A 7 2.28 1.67 2.60
CA PHE A 7 3.21 0.53 2.64
C PHE A 7 4.15 0.55 1.43
N LEU A 8 5.38 1.00 1.63
CA LEU A 8 6.39 1.14 0.57
C LEU A 8 7.70 0.48 1.02
N SER A 9 8.43 -0.13 0.08
CA SER A 9 9.74 -0.73 0.33
C SER A 9 9.76 -1.75 1.49
N GLY A 10 8.66 -2.49 1.68
CA GLY A 10 8.54 -3.52 2.71
C GLY A 10 8.22 -3.02 4.12
N ARG A 11 7.83 -1.75 4.29
CA ARG A 11 7.48 -1.18 5.60
C ARG A 11 6.35 -0.15 5.51
N TRP A 12 5.61 0.01 6.61
CA TRP A 12 4.65 1.09 6.78
C TRP A 12 5.36 2.44 7.00
N GLN A 13 4.92 3.48 6.31
CA GLN A 13 5.54 4.80 6.33
C GLN A 13 4.48 5.89 6.32
N ASP A 14 4.67 6.92 7.13
CA ASP A 14 3.87 8.14 7.09
C ASP A 14 4.38 9.07 5.99
N GLY A 15 3.47 9.63 5.20
CA GLY A 15 3.78 10.80 4.39
C GLY A 15 3.99 12.04 5.27
N THR A 16 4.52 13.11 4.72
CA THR A 16 4.69 14.41 5.40
C THR A 16 3.47 15.33 5.20
N GLY A 17 3.42 16.46 5.91
CA GLY A 17 2.36 17.46 5.76
C GLY A 17 0.98 17.03 6.27
N ALA A 18 0.00 17.93 6.15
CA ALA A 18 -1.37 17.69 6.65
C ALA A 18 -2.06 16.52 5.93
N GLY A 19 -1.78 16.30 4.64
CA GLY A 19 -2.42 15.29 3.81
C GLY A 19 -3.84 15.70 3.36
N ALA A 20 -4.39 14.92 2.44
CA ALA A 20 -5.77 15.07 1.99
C ALA A 20 -6.73 14.49 3.04
N GLN A 21 -7.84 15.17 3.29
CA GLN A 21 -8.91 14.71 4.18
C GLN A 21 -9.83 13.72 3.45
N LEU A 22 -10.12 12.60 4.10
CA LEU A 22 -11.13 11.64 3.67
C LEU A 22 -12.38 11.87 4.51
N MET A 23 -13.48 12.19 3.86
CA MET A 23 -14.73 12.62 4.49
C MET A 23 -15.85 11.60 4.29
N ASP A 24 -16.74 11.52 5.26
CA ASP A 24 -18.04 10.86 5.09
C ASP A 24 -18.88 11.63 4.06
N PRO A 25 -19.39 10.99 2.98
CA PRO A 25 -20.13 11.69 1.94
C PRO A 25 -21.55 12.11 2.36
N VAL A 26 -22.06 11.63 3.50
CA VAL A 26 -23.38 11.95 4.05
C VAL A 26 -23.27 13.00 5.15
N SER A 27 -22.41 12.80 6.15
CA SER A 27 -22.28 13.71 7.30
C SER A 27 -21.28 14.85 7.07
N GLY A 28 -20.34 14.69 6.14
CA GLY A 28 -19.24 15.63 5.92
C GLY A 28 -18.12 15.55 6.98
N GLU A 29 -18.21 14.64 7.94
CA GLU A 29 -17.19 14.48 8.97
C GLU A 29 -15.89 13.92 8.40
N VAL A 30 -14.75 14.39 8.91
CA VAL A 30 -13.45 13.87 8.47
C VAL A 30 -13.11 12.58 9.22
N ILE A 31 -12.99 11.49 8.47
CA ILE A 31 -12.73 10.14 9.00
C ILE A 31 -11.21 9.91 9.12
N ALA A 32 -10.44 10.34 8.11
CA ALA A 32 -9.00 10.10 8.05
C ALA A 32 -8.24 11.17 7.25
N THR A 33 -6.91 11.12 7.30
CA THR A 33 -6.01 11.84 6.39
C THR A 33 -5.04 10.89 5.71
N ALA A 34 -4.65 11.20 4.48
CA ALA A 34 -3.62 10.47 3.74
C ALA A 34 -2.65 11.44 3.06
N SER A 35 -1.36 11.11 3.04
CA SER A 35 -0.34 11.89 2.33
C SER A 35 0.67 10.99 1.64
N GLY A 36 1.00 11.34 0.39
CA GLY A 36 2.12 10.77 -0.36
C GLY A 36 3.40 11.61 -0.28
N ASP A 37 3.33 12.81 0.32
CA ASP A 37 4.46 13.74 0.33
C ASP A 37 5.62 13.19 1.16
N GLY A 38 6.86 13.47 0.72
CA GLY A 38 8.06 13.03 1.42
C GLY A 38 8.36 11.52 1.34
N LEU A 39 7.52 10.73 0.67
CA LEU A 39 7.78 9.32 0.44
C LEU A 39 8.73 9.11 -0.75
N ASP A 40 9.72 8.24 -0.59
CA ASP A 40 10.67 7.90 -1.65
C ASP A 40 10.06 6.88 -2.63
N LEU A 41 9.42 7.40 -3.67
CA LEU A 41 8.80 6.60 -4.72
C LEU A 41 9.84 5.89 -5.61
N ALA A 42 11.04 6.45 -5.75
CA ALA A 42 12.11 5.83 -6.52
C ALA A 42 12.60 4.55 -5.83
N ALA A 43 12.84 4.61 -4.52
CA ALA A 43 13.15 3.42 -3.72
C ALA A 43 12.01 2.40 -3.73
N ALA A 44 10.75 2.85 -3.64
CA ALA A 44 9.60 1.95 -3.69
C ALA A 44 9.53 1.16 -5.00
N LEU A 45 9.72 1.84 -6.14
CA LEU A 45 9.75 1.21 -7.46
C LEU A 45 10.97 0.29 -7.61
N ALA A 46 12.14 0.71 -7.14
CA ALA A 46 13.35 -0.11 -7.16
C ALA A 46 13.16 -1.40 -6.34
N PHE A 47 12.57 -1.30 -5.15
CA PHE A 47 12.24 -2.46 -4.31
C PHE A 47 11.27 -3.41 -5.02
N ALA A 48 10.18 -2.89 -5.59
CA ALA A 48 9.20 -3.70 -6.31
C ALA A 48 9.84 -4.44 -7.50
N ARG A 49 10.72 -3.78 -8.27
CA ARG A 49 11.39 -4.36 -9.44
C ARG A 49 12.46 -5.38 -9.09
N THR A 50 13.25 -5.14 -8.04
CA THR A 50 14.41 -5.97 -7.69
C THR A 50 14.11 -7.06 -6.67
N LYS A 51 13.06 -6.91 -5.85
CA LYS A 51 12.65 -7.90 -4.84
C LYS A 51 11.31 -8.55 -5.20
N GLY A 52 10.27 -7.75 -5.41
CA GLY A 52 8.92 -8.26 -5.66
C GLY A 52 8.79 -9.03 -6.99
N GLY A 53 9.29 -8.44 -8.08
CA GLY A 53 9.24 -9.04 -9.42
C GLY A 53 9.91 -10.42 -9.50
N PRO A 54 11.18 -10.57 -9.09
CA PRO A 54 11.86 -11.86 -9.07
C PRO A 54 11.16 -12.89 -8.16
N ALA A 55 10.70 -12.49 -6.98
CA ALA A 55 9.99 -13.38 -6.06
C ALA A 55 8.72 -13.97 -6.70
N LEU A 56 7.93 -13.15 -7.40
CA LEU A 56 6.71 -13.63 -8.08
C LEU A 56 7.01 -14.42 -9.36
N ARG A 57 8.10 -14.12 -10.07
CA ARG A 57 8.53 -14.87 -11.27
C ARG A 57 9.17 -16.21 -10.95
N ALA A 58 9.69 -16.40 -9.73
CA ALA A 58 10.14 -17.70 -9.25
C ALA A 58 8.98 -18.70 -9.06
N LEU A 59 7.74 -18.21 -8.99
CA LEU A 59 6.53 -19.02 -8.87
C LEU A 59 5.93 -19.35 -10.24
N ASN A 60 5.29 -20.52 -10.34
CA ASN A 60 4.43 -20.84 -11.48
C ASN A 60 3.02 -20.22 -11.33
N PHE A 61 2.20 -20.34 -12.38
CA PHE A 61 0.85 -19.77 -12.39
C PHE A 61 -0.06 -20.33 -11.29
N ALA A 62 -0.05 -21.64 -11.06
CA ALA A 62 -0.87 -22.28 -10.03
C ALA A 62 -0.50 -21.81 -8.62
N GLN A 63 0.80 -21.64 -8.34
CA GLN A 63 1.28 -21.11 -7.06
C GLN A 63 0.83 -19.67 -6.84
N ARG A 64 0.89 -18.82 -7.88
CA ARG A 64 0.36 -17.45 -7.78
C ARG A 64 -1.16 -17.41 -7.59
N ALA A 65 -1.90 -18.31 -8.23
CA ALA A 65 -3.34 -18.46 -7.98
C ALA A 65 -3.61 -18.90 -6.53
N GLY A 66 -2.77 -19.78 -5.96
CA GLY A 66 -2.83 -20.14 -4.55
C GLY A 66 -2.66 -18.93 -3.61
N LEU A 67 -1.72 -18.03 -3.89
CA LEU A 67 -1.56 -16.79 -3.12
C LEU A 67 -2.80 -15.89 -3.21
N ILE A 68 -3.43 -15.80 -4.37
CA ILE A 68 -4.68 -15.04 -4.55
C ILE A 68 -5.82 -15.64 -3.72
N ASN A 69 -5.92 -16.97 -3.65
CA ASN A 69 -6.90 -17.65 -2.80
C ASN A 69 -6.67 -17.34 -1.31
N GLU A 70 -5.41 -17.32 -0.87
CA GLU A 70 -5.09 -16.94 0.52
C GLU A 70 -5.42 -15.48 0.83
N VAL A 71 -5.25 -14.57 -0.14
CA VAL A 71 -5.72 -13.18 0.00
C VAL A 71 -7.24 -13.14 0.16
N ALA A 72 -7.98 -13.87 -0.67
CA ALA A 72 -9.44 -13.95 -0.60
C ALA A 72 -9.97 -14.60 0.68
N ARG A 73 -9.15 -15.38 1.39
CA ARG A 73 -9.51 -15.96 2.68
C ARG A 73 -9.45 -14.95 3.82
N VAL A 74 -8.62 -13.91 3.70
CA VAL A 74 -8.40 -12.90 4.74
C VAL A 74 -9.31 -11.68 4.57
N LEU A 75 -9.67 -11.35 3.33
CA LEU A 75 -10.55 -10.22 2.97
C LEU A 75 -12.03 -10.62 3.04
#